data_AF-W2CZK2-F1
#
_entry.id   AF-W2CZK2-F1
#
_cell.length_a   1.000
_cell.length_b   1.000
_cell.length_c   1.000
_cell.angle_alpha   90.00
_cell.angle_beta   90.00
_cell.angle_gamma   90.00
#
_symmetry.space_group_name_H-M   'P 1'
#
loop_
_entity.id
_entity.type
_entity.pdbx_description
1 polymer ?
#
loop_
_entity_poly.entity_id
_entity_poly.type
_entity_poly.pdbx_seq_one_letter_code
_entity_poly.pdbx_strand_id
1 'polypeptide(L)' 'MLGADLGNGFRKVRLAIKSKSSGKRGGARVITLTILFSTDEAEVGLLYIYDKSDRASISIKELNALKRESGL' A
#
# COMPACT_ATOMS: atom_id res chain seq x y z
N MET A 1 6.19 2.47 12.89
CA MET A 1 7.07 2.86 11.76
C MET A 1 6.18 3.46 10.68
N LEU A 2 6.49 4.67 10.20
CA LEU A 2 5.81 5.27 9.06
C LEU A 2 6.05 4.41 7.80
N GLY A 3 5.06 4.28 6.92
CA GLY A 3 5.18 3.47 5.70
C GLY A 3 6.36 3.91 4.83
N ALA A 4 7.02 2.96 4.16
CA ALA A 4 8.13 3.26 3.27
C ALA A 4 7.63 4.07 2.06
N ASP A 5 8.26 5.21 1.80
CA ASP A 5 7.95 6.04 0.64
C ASP A 5 8.32 5.30 -0.66
N LEU A 6 7.40 5.29 -1.62
CA LEU A 6 7.58 4.73 -2.95
C LEU A 6 7.55 5.80 -4.05
N GLY A 7 7.46 7.08 -3.68
CA GLY A 7 7.33 8.22 -4.58
C GLY A 7 5.87 8.45 -5.03
N ASN A 8 5.61 9.64 -5.59
CA ASN A 8 4.33 10.02 -6.21
C ASN A 8 3.10 9.81 -5.29
N GLY A 9 3.27 10.06 -3.99
CA GLY A 9 2.20 9.88 -3.00
C GLY A 9 1.95 8.43 -2.60
N PHE A 10 2.65 7.45 -3.18
CA PHE A 10 2.54 6.05 -2.77
C PHE A 10 3.38 5.76 -1.52
N ARG A 11 2.81 5.01 -0.57
CA ARG A 11 3.55 4.44 0.56
C ARG A 11 3.26 2.97 0.74
N LYS A 12 4.26 2.22 1.22
CA LYS A 12 4.16 0.81 1.58
C LYS A 12 4.23 0.63 3.09
N VAL A 13 3.11 0.22 3.68
CA VAL A 13 2.99 -0.09 5.10
C VAL A 13 3.12 -1.61 5.30
N ARG A 14 3.98 -2.01 6.24
CA ARG A 14 4.11 -3.42 6.66
C ARG A 14 3.11 -3.70 7.77
N LEU A 15 2.12 -4.53 7.51
CA LEU A 15 1.09 -4.91 8.48
C LEU A 15 1.37 -6.32 9.00
N ALA A 16 1.55 -6.46 10.32
CA ALA A 16 1.64 -7.76 10.96
C ALA A 16 0.24 -8.32 11.24
N ILE A 17 -0.04 -9.55 10.80
CA ILE A 17 -1.33 -10.22 10.99
C ILE A 17 -1.14 -11.34 12.01
N LYS A 18 -1.65 -11.14 13.23
CA LYS A 18 -1.48 -12.10 14.34
C LYS A 18 -2.33 -13.37 14.18
N SER A 19 -3.53 -13.24 13.63
CA SER A 19 -4.54 -14.31 13.53
C SER A 19 -4.45 -15.13 12.23
N LYS A 20 -3.34 -15.07 11.49
CA LYS A 20 -3.21 -15.88 10.26
C LYS A 20 -3.05 -17.36 10.65
N SER A 21 -3.82 -18.25 10.01
CA SER A 21 -3.89 -19.70 10.29
C SER A 21 -2.60 -20.50 9.98
N SER A 22 -1.50 -19.83 9.63
CA SER A 22 -0.25 -20.46 9.16
C SER A 22 0.75 -20.87 10.26
N GLY A 23 0.38 -20.82 11.55
CA GLY A 23 1.26 -21.14 12.68
C GLY A 23 2.41 -20.14 12.96
N LYS A 24 2.81 -19.33 11.97
CA LYS A 24 3.69 -18.16 12.09
C LYS A 24 2.89 -16.86 11.92
N ARG A 25 3.36 -15.74 12.48
CA ARG A 25 2.76 -14.41 12.24
C ARG A 25 2.73 -14.11 10.74
N GLY A 26 1.51 -13.95 10.21
CA GLY A 26 1.28 -13.49 8.85
C GLY A 26 1.76 -12.06 8.68
N GLY A 27 1.94 -11.63 7.43
CA GLY A 27 2.20 -10.23 7.16
C GLY A 27 1.68 -9.82 5.80
N ALA A 28 1.02 -8.68 5.75
CA ALA A 28 0.59 -8.05 4.52
C ALA A 28 1.42 -6.79 4.25
N ARG A 29 1.47 -6.41 2.98
CA ARG A 29 1.95 -5.12 2.53
C ARG A 29 0.73 -4.34 2.04
N VAL A 30 0.47 -3.22 2.69
CA VAL A 30 -0.58 -2.27 2.32
C VAL A 30 0.08 -1.16 1.52
N ILE A 31 -0.50 -0.84 0.37
CA ILE A 31 -0.14 0.31 -0.44
C ILE A 31 -1.19 1.39 -0.20
N THR A 32 -0.75 2.55 0.27
CA THR A 32 -1.59 3.73 0.38
C THR A 32 -1.22 4.74 -0.70
N LEU A 33 -2.18 5.56 -1.12
CA LEU A 33 -1.98 6.70 -2.00
C LEU A 33 -2.48 7.96 -1.30
N THR A 34 -1.62 8.96 -1.17
CA THR A 34 -2.00 10.30 -0.71
C THR A 34 -2.34 11.18 -1.91
N ILE A 35 -3.52 11.79 -1.88
CA ILE A 35 -3.99 12.77 -2.87
C ILE A 35 -4.09 14.12 -2.17
N LEU A 36 -3.51 15.14 -2.79
CA LEU A 36 -3.62 16.53 -2.33
C LEU A 36 -4.76 17.20 -3.09
N PHE A 37 -5.75 17.71 -2.37
CA PHE A 37 -6.85 18.50 -2.95
C PHE A 37 -6.57 19.99 -2.89
N SER A 38 -5.90 20.44 -1.83
CA SER A 38 -5.42 21.82 -1.66
C SER A 38 -4.17 21.84 -0.79
N THR A 39 -3.64 23.03 -0.48
CA THR A 39 -2.47 23.20 0.39
C THR A 39 -2.70 22.61 1.79
N ASP A 40 -3.93 22.67 2.29
CA ASP A 40 -4.29 22.27 3.65
C ASP A 40 -5.17 21.00 3.69
N GLU A 41 -5.48 20.43 2.53
CA GLU A 41 -6.37 19.28 2.41
C GLU A 41 -5.73 18.12 1.64
N ALA A 42 -5.65 16.97 2.29
CA ALA A 42 -5.15 15.74 1.72
C ALA A 42 -6.00 14.55 2.17
N GLU A 43 -6.17 13.58 1.29
CA GLU A 43 -6.77 12.29 1.60
C GLU A 43 -5.76 11.16 1.44
N VAL A 44 -5.87 10.16 2.29
CA VAL A 44 -5.05 8.94 2.21
C VAL A 44 -5.97 7.75 1.97
N GLY A 45 -5.90 7.20 0.76
CA GLY A 45 -6.64 6.01 0.36
C GLY A 45 -5.82 4.72 0.50
N LEU A 46 -6.48 3.60 0.78
CA LEU A 46 -5.92 2.27 0.60
C LEU A 46 -6.07 1.90 -0.88
N LEU A 47 -4.96 1.83 -1.61
CA LEU A 47 -4.96 1.49 -3.04
C LEU A 47 -4.91 -0.01 -3.26
N TYR A 48 -4.08 -0.72 -2.51
CA TYR A 48 -3.87 -2.14 -2.73
C TYR A 48 -3.34 -2.85 -1.47
N ILE A 49 -3.65 -4.13 -1.32
CA ILE A 49 -3.12 -4.97 -0.26
C ILE A 49 -2.73 -6.33 -0.83
N TYR A 50 -1.62 -6.88 -0.37
CA TYR A 50 -1.18 -8.23 -0.74
C TYR A 50 -0.45 -8.90 0.41
N ASP A 51 -0.49 -10.24 0.45
CA ASP A 51 0.29 -10.98 1.44
C ASP A 51 1.77 -10.98 1.09
N LYS A 52 2.61 -11.01 2.12
CA LYS A 52 4.06 -11.08 1.93
C LYS A 52 4.52 -12.38 1.27
N SER A 53 3.75 -13.47 1.40
CA SER A 53 4.05 -14.77 0.79
C SER A 53 3.83 -14.75 -0.72
N ASP A 54 2.88 -13.95 -1.19
CA ASP A 54 2.40 -14.03 -2.58
C ASP A 54 3.32 -13.23 -3.50
N ARG A 55 3.90 -12.14 -2.99
CA ARG A 55 4.85 -11.31 -3.73
C ARG A 55 5.79 -10.52 -2.81
N ALA A 56 7.03 -10.34 -3.26
CA ALA A 56 8.05 -9.61 -2.51
C ALA A 56 7.92 -8.08 -2.61
N SER A 57 7.59 -7.58 -3.80
CA SER A 57 7.54 -6.15 -4.13
C SER A 57 6.47 -5.83 -5.19
N ILE A 58 6.25 -4.53 -5.38
CA ILE A 58 5.41 -3.97 -6.45
C ILE A 58 6.17 -2.84 -7.13
N SER A 59 6.16 -2.82 -8.46
CA SER A 59 6.85 -1.81 -9.25
C SER A 59 6.02 -0.53 -9.36
N ILE A 60 6.68 0.60 -9.65
CA ILE A 60 6.01 1.89 -9.90
C ILE A 60 5.04 1.79 -11.09
N LYS A 61 5.40 1.01 -12.12
CA LYS A 61 4.54 0.78 -13.29
C LYS A 61 3.21 0.13 -12.91
N GLU A 62 3.25 -0.90 -12.06
CA GLU A 62 2.03 -1.56 -11.55
C GLU A 62 1.22 -0.62 -10.65
N LEU A 63 1.88 0.16 -9.78
CA LEU A 63 1.20 1.14 -8.92
C LEU A 63 0.41 2.17 -9.73
N ASN A 64 1.00 2.69 -10.80
CA ASN A 64 0.32 3.62 -11.70
C ASN A 64 -0.83 2.96 -12.47
N ALA A 65 -0.74 1.66 -12.77
CA ALA A 65 -1.84 0.92 -13.38
C ALA A 65 -3.01 0.75 -12.40
N LEU A 66 -2.74 0.32 -11.16
CA LEU A 66 -3.75 0.21 -10.10
C LEU A 66 -4.42 1.54 -9.79
N LYS A 67 -3.64 2.64 -9.76
CA LYS A 67 -4.17 3.99 -9.58
C LYS A 67 -5.20 4.33 -10.67
N ARG A 68 -4.85 4.12 -11.95
CA ARG A 68 -5.75 4.34 -13.09
C ARG A 68 -6.99 3.46 -13.04
N GLU A 69 -6.84 2.18 -12.67
CA GLU A 69 -7.96 1.25 -12.51
C GLU A 69 -8.91 1.66 -11.38
N SER A 70 -8.40 2.35 -10.37
CA SER A 70 -9.18 2.89 -9.25
C SER A 70 -9.85 4.23 -9.56
N GLY A 71 -9.74 4.73 -10.80
CA GLY A 71 -10.31 6.02 -11.22
C GLY A 71 -9.52 7.24 -10.76
N LEU A 72 -8.25 7.07 -10.39
CA LEU A 72 -7.37 8.11 -9.85
C LEU A 72 -6.22 8.49 -10.81
#